data_AF-A0A3N5U8B0-F1
#
_entry.id   AF-A0A3N5U8B0-F1
#
_cell.length_a   1.000
_cell.length_b   1.000
_cell.length_c   1.000
_cell.angle_alpha   90.00
_cell.angle_beta   90.00
_cell.angle_gamma   90.00
#
_symmetry.space_group_name_H-M   'P 1'
#
loop_
_entity.id
_entity.type
_entity.pdbx_description
1 polymer ?
#
loop_
_entity_poly.entity_id
_entity_poly.type
_entity_poly.pdbx_seq_one_letter_code
_entity_poly.pdbx_strand_id
1 'polypeptide(L)'
;MGKIANKTFDPIDKEERDLMESLDREEWNPVKNIKQEKEKAIMAARNTLKKGKRINLRLTQKDYHQIQIKAIEEGIPYQTFISSIIHKYLNGSLAPRL
;
A
#
# COMPACT_ATOMS: atom_id res chain seq x y z
N MET A 1 -6.42 35.46 10.17
CA MET A 1 -6.07 34.51 9.08
C MET A 1 -4.65 34.01 9.33
N GLY A 2 -4.51 32.87 10.02
CA GLY A 2 -3.21 32.32 10.39
C GLY A 2 -2.64 31.49 9.26
N LYS A 3 -1.42 31.83 8.81
CA LYS A 3 -0.66 31.08 7.81
C LYS A 3 -0.35 29.68 8.36
N ILE A 4 -1.01 28.65 7.84
CA ILE A 4 -0.59 27.27 8.07
C ILE A 4 0.63 27.04 7.18
N ALA A 5 1.76 26.73 7.82
CA ALA A 5 3.04 26.55 7.16
C ALA A 5 2.99 25.36 6.18
N ASN A 6 3.28 25.65 4.90
CA ASN A 6 3.52 24.67 3.82
C ASN A 6 4.85 23.91 4.03
N LYS A 7 4.98 23.14 5.11
CA LYS A 7 6.15 22.29 5.38
C LYS A 7 5.84 20.79 5.34
N THR A 8 4.61 20.42 4.99
CA THR A 8 4.11 19.03 5.06
C THR A 8 4.18 18.28 3.72
N PHE A 9 4.66 18.93 2.66
CA PHE A 9 4.61 18.42 1.29
C PHE A 9 5.98 18.46 0.59
N ASP A 10 7.09 18.47 1.34
CA ASP A 10 8.39 18.28 0.71
C ASP A 10 8.55 16.79 0.33
N PRO A 11 8.84 16.47 -0.94
CA PRO A 11 8.96 15.09 -1.40
C PRO A 11 10.11 14.39 -0.68
N ILE A 12 9.82 13.20 -0.17
CA ILE A 12 10.71 12.41 0.70
C ILE A 12 11.72 11.62 -0.17
N ASP A 13 11.38 11.36 -1.42
CA ASP A 13 12.24 10.72 -2.42
C ASP A 13 12.01 11.26 -3.85
N LYS A 14 12.79 10.73 -4.81
CA LYS A 14 12.70 11.14 -6.22
C LYS A 14 11.37 10.74 -6.86
N GLU A 15 10.78 9.62 -6.47
CA GLU A 15 9.50 9.17 -7.04
C GLU A 15 8.38 10.12 -6.63
N GLU A 16 8.36 10.54 -5.37
CA GLU A 16 7.38 11.48 -4.84
C GLU A 16 7.54 12.86 -5.48
N ARG A 17 8.78 13.32 -5.69
CA ARG A 17 9.05 14.58 -6.39
C ARG A 17 8.56 14.53 -7.84
N ASP A 18 8.87 13.45 -8.56
CA ASP A 18 8.48 13.30 -9.97
C ASP A 18 6.95 13.19 -10.08
N LEU A 19 6.28 12.54 -9.12
CA LEU A 19 4.82 12.49 -9.02
C LEU A 19 4.22 13.88 -8.81
N MET A 20 4.76 14.67 -7.87
CA MET A 20 4.31 16.04 -7.61
C MET A 20 4.47 16.94 -8.82
N GLU A 21 5.63 16.89 -9.48
CA GLU A 21 5.86 17.65 -10.71
C GLU A 21 4.92 17.21 -11.85
N SER A 22 4.57 15.92 -11.95
CA SER A 22 3.61 15.44 -12.95
C SER A 22 2.18 15.94 -12.72
N LEU A 23 1.80 16.18 -11.47
CA LEU A 23 0.51 16.76 -11.10
C LEU A 23 0.46 18.25 -11.45
N ASP A 24 1.55 18.99 -11.18
CA ASP A 24 1.69 20.40 -11.52
C ASP A 24 1.75 20.65 -13.03
N ARG A 25 2.21 19.66 -13.81
CA ARG A 25 2.23 19.72 -15.28
C ARG A 25 0.87 19.45 -15.95
N GLU A 26 -0.21 19.23 -15.19
CA GLU A 26 -1.57 18.93 -15.70
C GLU A 26 -1.63 17.77 -16.73
N GLU A 27 -0.64 16.86 -16.73
CA GLU A 27 -0.53 15.77 -17.71
C GLU A 27 -1.64 14.71 -17.56
N TRP A 28 -2.29 14.69 -16.40
CA TRP A 28 -3.29 13.70 -16.02
C TRP A 28 -4.66 14.05 -16.59
N ASN A 29 -4.93 13.55 -17.78
CA ASN A 29 -6.26 13.68 -18.38
C ASN A 29 -7.23 12.61 -17.83
N PRO A 30 -8.43 12.99 -17.39
CA PRO A 30 -9.43 12.03 -16.95
C PRO A 30 -9.84 11.09 -18.09
N VAL A 31 -9.85 9.80 -17.82
CA VAL A 31 -10.38 8.79 -18.75
C VAL A 31 -11.86 9.07 -19.04
N LYS A 32 -12.29 8.92 -20.30
CA LYS A 32 -13.65 9.29 -20.77
C LYS A 32 -14.80 8.72 -19.91
N ASN A 33 -14.61 7.57 -19.26
CA ASN A 33 -15.61 6.90 -18.40
C ASN A 33 -15.13 6.74 -16.94
N ILE A 34 -14.74 7.84 -16.28
CA ILE A 34 -14.28 7.85 -14.87
C ILE A 34 -15.17 7.03 -13.93
N LYS A 35 -16.51 7.12 -14.05
CA LYS A 35 -17.44 6.39 -13.18
C LYS A 35 -17.32 4.87 -13.34
N GLN A 36 -17.31 4.35 -14.56
CA GLN A 36 -17.16 2.91 -14.81
C GLN A 36 -15.77 2.41 -14.40
N GLU A 37 -14.72 3.17 -14.70
CA GLU A 37 -13.36 2.72 -14.41
C GLU A 37 -13.04 2.77 -12.92
N LYS A 38 -13.59 3.76 -12.20
CA LYS A 38 -13.59 3.77 -10.74
C LYS A 38 -14.34 2.58 -10.16
N GLU A 39 -15.50 2.24 -10.70
CA GLU A 39 -16.30 1.11 -10.22
C GLU A 39 -15.60 -0.24 -10.48
N LYS A 40 -14.98 -0.41 -11.66
CA LYS A 40 -14.13 -1.57 -11.96
C LYS A 40 -12.92 -1.65 -11.04
N ALA A 41 -12.23 -0.55 -10.78
CA ALA A 41 -11.08 -0.53 -9.88
C ALA A 41 -11.49 -0.89 -8.45
N ILE A 42 -12.63 -0.36 -7.98
CA ILE A 42 -13.20 -0.70 -6.66
C ILE A 42 -13.60 -2.19 -6.61
N MET A 43 -14.24 -2.72 -7.65
CA MET A 43 -14.60 -4.13 -7.72
C MET A 43 -13.36 -5.03 -7.76
N ALA A 44 -12.35 -4.68 -8.54
CA ALA A 44 -11.08 -5.40 -8.60
C ALA A 44 -10.40 -5.42 -7.23
N ALA A 45 -10.32 -4.27 -6.55
CA ALA A 45 -9.78 -4.18 -5.19
C ALA A 45 -10.59 -5.06 -4.21
N ARG A 46 -11.93 -4.96 -4.23
CA ARG A 46 -12.82 -5.74 -3.36
C ARG A 46 -12.69 -7.25 -3.60
N ASN A 47 -12.58 -7.68 -4.85
CA ASN A 47 -12.47 -9.08 -5.21
C ASN A 47 -11.11 -9.66 -4.80
N THR A 48 -10.02 -8.89 -4.94
CA THR A 48 -8.68 -9.30 -4.50
C THR A 48 -8.57 -9.36 -2.97
N LEU A 49 -9.28 -8.48 -2.26
CA LEU A 49 -9.27 -8.40 -0.79
C LEU A 49 -10.23 -9.39 -0.11
N LYS A 50 -11.09 -10.08 -0.87
CA LYS A 50 -12.08 -11.01 -0.30
C LYS A 50 -11.38 -12.27 0.21
N LYS A 51 -11.20 -12.36 1.53
CA LYS A 51 -10.64 -13.54 2.21
C LYS A 51 -11.57 -14.75 2.04
N GLY A 52 -11.29 -15.60 1.06
CA GLY A 52 -12.12 -16.77 0.73
C GLY A 52 -11.70 -18.08 1.38
N LYS A 53 -10.45 -18.19 1.85
CA LYS A 53 -9.89 -19.44 2.40
C LYS A 53 -9.14 -19.19 3.71
N ARG A 54 -9.36 -20.05 4.71
CA ARG A 54 -8.64 -20.04 5.99
C ARG A 54 -7.41 -20.95 5.87
N ILE A 55 -6.28 -20.50 6.40
CA ILE A 55 -5.02 -21.25 6.48
C ILE A 55 -4.60 -21.29 7.95
N ASN A 56 -4.18 -22.46 8.44
CA ASN A 56 -3.63 -22.63 9.78
C ASN A 56 -2.11 -22.84 9.64
N LEU A 57 -1.30 -21.99 10.28
CA LEU A 57 0.15 -22.02 10.19
C LEU A 57 0.76 -22.10 11.60
N ARG A 58 1.74 -22.97 11.79
CA ARG A 58 2.56 -23.02 13.00
C ARG A 58 3.85 -22.24 12.77
N LEU A 59 4.23 -21.42 13.73
CA LEU A 59 5.44 -20.60 13.71
C LEU A 59 6.22 -20.85 15.00
N THR A 60 7.53 -20.59 14.97
CA THR A 60 8.32 -20.56 16.19
C THR A 60 7.94 -19.32 17.01
N GLN A 61 8.15 -19.37 18.33
CA GLN A 61 7.90 -18.20 19.20
C GLN A 61 8.74 -16.98 18.78
N LYS A 62 9.97 -17.23 18.34
CA LYS A 62 10.87 -16.18 17.85
C LYS A 62 10.31 -15.49 16.61
N ASP A 63 9.80 -16.25 15.65
CA ASP A 63 9.26 -15.70 14.40
C ASP A 63 7.94 -14.97 14.65
N TYR A 64 7.06 -15.54 15.49
CA TYR A 64 5.81 -14.91 15.87
C TYR A 64 6.04 -13.52 16.49
N HIS A 65 7.01 -13.41 17.41
CA HIS A 65 7.34 -12.13 18.03
C HIS A 65 7.93 -11.12 17.03
N GLN A 66 8.82 -11.55 16.15
CA GLN A 66 9.37 -10.67 15.10
C GLN A 66 8.29 -10.15 14.15
N ILE A 67 7.34 -10.99 13.76
CA ILE A 67 6.19 -10.60 12.93
C ILE A 67 5.35 -9.54 13.65
N GLN A 68 5.11 -9.70 14.96
CA GLN A 68 4.37 -8.70 15.73
C GLN A 68 5.09 -7.35 15.75
N ILE A 69 6.40 -7.34 16.00
CA ILE A 69 7.21 -6.11 15.98
C ILE A 69 7.10 -5.42 14.62
N LYS A 70 7.32 -6.16 13.54
CA LYS A 70 7.26 -5.61 12.17
C LYS A 70 5.87 -5.10 11.78
N ALA A 71 4.81 -5.77 12.25
CA ALA A 71 3.45 -5.33 12.02
C ALA A 71 3.15 -4.01 12.76
N ILE A 72 3.65 -3.85 13.98
CA ILE A 72 3.53 -2.60 14.76
C ILE A 72 4.32 -1.46 14.08
N GLU A 73 5.53 -1.74 13.57
CA GLU A 73 6.32 -0.76 12.78
C GLU A 73 5.53 -0.26 11.55
N GLU A 74 4.81 -1.14 10.84
CA GLU A 74 3.94 -0.77 9.72
C GLU A 74 2.56 -0.23 10.15
N GLY A 75 2.25 -0.20 11.45
CA GLY A 75 0.97 0.28 11.98
C GLY A 75 -0.23 -0.60 11.63
N ILE A 76 -0.02 -1.88 11.30
CA ILE A 76 -1.07 -2.82 10.88
C ILE A 76 -1.14 -4.06 11.78
N PRO A 77 -2.29 -4.74 11.86
CA PRO A 77 -2.39 -6.01 12.59
C PRO A 77 -1.44 -7.09 12.04
N TYR A 78 -0.85 -7.91 12.90
CA TYR A 78 0.08 -8.98 12.49
C TYR A 78 -0.49 -9.94 11.44
N GLN A 79 -1.80 -10.23 11.50
CA GLN A 79 -2.47 -11.05 10.49
C GLN A 79 -2.53 -10.37 9.12
N THR A 80 -2.73 -9.05 9.12
CA THR A 80 -2.72 -8.22 7.90
C THR A 80 -1.32 -8.14 7.33
N PHE A 81 -0.31 -7.99 8.18
CA PHE A 81 1.10 -8.01 7.79
C PHE A 81 1.51 -9.35 7.15
N ILE A 82 1.15 -10.48 7.76
CA ILE A 82 1.40 -11.81 7.15
C ILE A 82 0.71 -11.91 5.79
N SER A 83 -0.54 -11.46 5.68
CA SER A 83 -1.29 -11.48 4.43
C SER A 83 -0.65 -10.58 3.36
N SER A 84 -0.13 -9.41 3.75
CA SER A 84 0.53 -8.47 2.85
C SER A 84 1.85 -9.02 2.33
N ILE A 85 2.63 -9.72 3.16
CA ILE A 85 3.86 -10.41 2.74
C ILE A 85 3.53 -11.48 1.69
N ILE A 86 2.53 -12.32 1.93
CA ILE A 86 2.14 -13.37 0.98
C ILE A 86 1.74 -12.75 -0.35
N HIS A 87 0.96 -11.67 -0.33
CA HIS A 87 0.54 -10.99 -1.54
C HIS A 87 1.72 -10.36 -2.29
N LYS A 88 2.61 -9.64 -1.58
CA LYS A 88 3.82 -9.05 -2.14
C LYS A 88 4.75 -10.10 -2.75
N TYR A 89 4.90 -11.24 -2.07
CA TYR A 89 5.71 -12.37 -2.56
C TYR A 89 5.13 -12.98 -3.84
N LEU A 90 3.82 -13.24 -3.89
CA LEU A 90 3.16 -13.83 -5.05
C LEU A 90 3.12 -12.90 -6.26
N ASN A 91 3.02 -11.59 -6.05
CA ASN A 91 3.00 -10.59 -7.12
C ASN A 91 4.41 -10.12 -7.53
N GLY A 92 5.48 -10.66 -6.92
CA GLY A 92 6.86 -10.28 -7.21
C GLY A 92 7.26 -8.87 -6.74
N SER A 93 6.41 -8.18 -5.97
CA SER A 93 6.69 -6.85 -5.43
C SER A 93 7.38 -6.88 -4.07
N LEU A 94 7.68 -8.07 -3.54
CA LEU A 94 8.52 -8.22 -2.36
C LEU A 94 9.99 -7.98 -2.74
N ALA A 95 10.42 -6.73 -2.72
CA ALA A 95 11.83 -6.40 -2.92
C ALA A 95 12.68 -6.92 -1.75
N PRO A 96 13.79 -7.64 -2.01
CA PRO A 96 14.85 -7.79 -1.03
C PRO A 96 15.37 -6.39 -0.68
N ARG A 97 15.59 -6.09 0.61
CA ARG A 97 16.48 -4.96 0.95
C ARG A 97 17.89 -5.38 0.52
N LEU A 98 18.35 -4.82 -0.59
CA LEU A 98 19.76 -4.82 -1.01
C LEU A 98 20.57 -3.92 -0.08
#